data_AF-D4MMY4-F1
#
_entry.id   AF-D4MMY4-F1
#
_cell.length_a   1.000
_cell.length_b   1.000
_cell.length_c   1.000
_cell.angle_alpha   90.00
_cell.angle_beta   90.00
_cell.angle_gamma   90.00
#
_symmetry.space_group_name_H-M   'P 1'
#
loop_
_entity.id
_entity.type
_entity.pdbx_description
1 polymer ?
#
loop_
_entity_poly.entity_id
_entity_poly.type
_entity_poly.pdbx_seq_one_letter_code
_entity_poly.pdbx_strand_id
1 'polypeptide(L)' 'MDQIGDNNDDRNWLDEIALKEAIIGLDDREKNILKLRFFRGKTQVEVAQEIGISQAQVSRLEKGALGKIKKAL' A
#
# COMPACT_ATOMS: atom_id res chain seq x y z
N MET A 1 -26.97 -1.41 31.10
CA MET A 1 -26.35 -1.95 29.88
C MET A 1 -26.65 -0.96 28.79
N ASP A 2 -25.75 0.00 28.60
CA ASP A 2 -25.83 0.90 27.45
C ASP A 2 -24.41 0.98 26.90
N GLN A 3 -24.10 0.02 26.03
CA GLN A 3 -22.86 0.01 25.28
C GLN A 3 -23.08 1.01 24.15
N ILE A 4 -22.77 2.27 24.42
CA ILE A 4 -22.50 3.26 23.38
C ILE A 4 -21.22 2.75 22.72
N GLY A 5 -21.39 1.88 21.71
CA GLY A 5 -20.30 1.40 20.87
C GLY A 5 -19.63 2.63 20.27
N ASP A 6 -18.34 2.77 20.53
CA ASP A 6 -17.53 3.84 19.98
C ASP A 6 -17.46 3.64 18.46
N ASN A 7 -18.38 4.30 17.74
CA ASN A 7 -18.52 4.21 16.28
C ASN A 7 -17.23 4.58 15.51
N ASN A 8 -16.21 5.10 16.19
CA ASN A 8 -14.88 5.32 15.63
C ASN A 8 -14.03 4.04 15.61
N ASP A 9 -14.10 3.20 16.64
CA ASP A 9 -13.28 1.99 16.72
C ASP A 9 -13.70 0.98 15.65
N ASP A 10 -15.01 0.82 15.42
CA ASP A 10 -15.53 -0.07 14.38
C ASP A 10 -15.14 0.39 12.97
N ARG A 11 -15.12 1.71 12.72
CA ARG A 11 -14.68 2.26 11.42
C ARG A 11 -13.18 2.09 11.21
N ASN A 12 -12.37 2.38 12.22
CA ASN A 12 -10.92 2.17 12.15
C ASN A 12 -10.56 0.70 11.92
N TRP A 13 -11.27 -0.23 12.59
CA TRP A 13 -11.12 -1.65 12.35
C TRP A 13 -11.42 -2.00 10.89
N LEU A 14 -12.54 -1.54 10.35
CA LEU A 14 -12.94 -1.84 8.97
C LEU A 14 -11.92 -1.31 7.95
N ASP A 15 -11.39 -0.11 8.19
CA ASP A 15 -10.33 0.47 7.37
C ASP A 15 -9.02 -0.36 7.44
N GLU A 16 -8.69 -0.91 8.62
CA GLU A 16 -7.54 -1.81 8.77
C GLU A 16 -7.71 -3.12 8.00
N ILE A 17 -8.90 -3.73 8.02
CA ILE A 17 -9.18 -4.94 7.24
C ILE A 17 -9.06 -4.60 5.75
N ALA A 18 -9.71 -3.53 5.31
CA ALA A 18 -9.70 -3.11 3.92
C ALA A 18 -8.28 -2.84 3.41
N LEU A 19 -7.44 -2.17 4.22
CA LEU A 19 -6.04 -1.95 3.91
C LEU A 19 -5.26 -3.26 3.75
N LYS A 20 -5.44 -4.21 4.70
CA LYS A 20 -4.77 -5.51 4.66
C LYS A 20 -5.13 -6.29 3.40
N GLU A 21 -6.41 -6.38 3.07
CA GLU A 21 -6.89 -7.05 1.86
C GLU A 21 -6.37 -6.38 0.59
N ALA A 22 -6.34 -5.04 0.56
CA ALA A 22 -5.80 -4.31 -0.59
C ALA A 22 -4.32 -4.60 -0.82
N ILE A 23 -3.53 -4.67 0.26
CA ILE A 23 -2.10 -5.03 0.19
C ILE A 23 -1.93 -6.49 -0.25
N ILE A 24 -2.77 -7.41 0.23
CA ILE A 24 -2.75 -8.83 -0.18
C ILE A 24 -3.00 -8.96 -1.70
N GLY A 25 -3.92 -8.17 -2.25
CA GLY A 25 -4.26 -8.14 -3.67
C GLY A 25 -3.22 -7.51 -4.61
N LEU A 26 -2.15 -6.91 -4.08
CA LEU A 26 -1.03 -6.44 -4.89
C LEU A 26 -0.19 -7.61 -5.41
N ASP A 27 0.38 -7.46 -6.60
CA ASP A 27 1.36 -8.43 -7.07
C ASP A 27 2.69 -8.31 -6.31
N ASP A 28 3.55 -9.33 -6.40
CA ASP A 28 4.82 -9.37 -5.65
C ASP A 28 5.75 -8.21 -6.00
N ARG A 29 5.67 -7.71 -7.23
CA ARG A 29 6.50 -6.61 -7.71
C ARG A 29 6.05 -5.28 -7.12
N GLU A 30 4.76 -5.02 -7.11
CA GLU A 30 4.12 -3.89 -6.44
C GLU A 30 4.42 -3.92 -4.94
N LYS A 31 4.24 -5.07 -4.27
CA LYS A 31 4.59 -5.25 -2.85
C LYS A 31 6.04 -4.93 -2.57
N ASN A 32 6.97 -5.43 -3.39
CA ASN A 32 8.39 -5.15 -3.22
C ASN A 32 8.73 -3.66 -3.43
N ILE A 33 8.14 -3.02 -4.45
CA ILE A 33 8.31 -1.58 -4.68
C ILE A 33 7.82 -0.77 -3.47
N LEU A 34 6.61 -1.04 -2.97
CA LEU A 34 6.08 -0.34 -1.79
C LEU A 34 6.92 -0.59 -0.54
N LYS A 35 7.41 -1.82 -0.34
CA LYS A 35 8.33 -2.15 0.75
C LYS A 35 9.59 -1.28 0.71
N LEU A 36 10.23 -1.17 -0.45
CA LEU A 36 11.44 -0.37 -0.58
C LEU A 36 11.15 1.13 -0.44
N ARG A 37 10.04 1.63 -1.00
CA ARG A 37 9.66 3.05 -0.92
C ARG A 37 9.28 3.50 0.49
N PHE A 38 8.41 2.76 1.16
CA PHE A 38 7.76 3.22 2.40
C PHE A 38 8.35 2.61 3.67
N PHE A 39 8.83 1.36 3.62
CA PHE A 39 9.42 0.70 4.79
C PHE A 39 10.95 0.85 4.84
N ARG A 40 11.60 1.02 3.69
CA ARG A 40 13.05 1.25 3.60
C ARG A 40 13.43 2.69 3.25
N GLY A 41 12.45 3.55 2.94
CA GLY A 41 12.67 4.97 2.64
C GLY A 41 13.44 5.26 1.35
N LYS A 42 13.56 4.29 0.43
CA LYS A 42 14.29 4.48 -0.83
C LYS A 42 13.51 5.40 -1.77
N THR A 43 14.25 6.16 -2.60
CA THR A 43 13.71 6.93 -3.72
C THR A 43 13.32 6.01 -4.88
N GLN A 44 12.50 6.50 -5.83
CA GLN A 44 12.15 5.71 -7.03
C GLN A 44 13.38 5.35 -7.87
N VAL A 45 14.40 6.21 -7.86
CA VAL A 45 15.65 5.99 -8.60
C VAL A 45 16.45 4.85 -7.96
N GLU A 46 16.58 4.83 -6.64
CA GLU A 46 17.26 3.73 -5.92
C GLU A 46 16.51 2.41 -6.08
N VAL A 47 15.18 2.43 -6.02
CA VAL A 47 14.34 1.24 -6.28
C VAL A 47 14.51 0.75 -7.72
N ALA A 48 14.57 1.66 -8.69
CA ALA A 48 14.78 1.33 -10.09
C ALA A 48 16.13 0.61 -10.31
N GLN A 49 17.19 1.11 -9.67
CA GLN A 49 18.52 0.50 -9.70
C GLN A 49 18.53 -0.91 -9.05
N GLU A 50 17.89 -1.07 -7.90
CA GLU A 50 17.85 -2.36 -7.18
C GLU A 50 17.01 -3.43 -7.88
N ILE A 51 15.90 -3.05 -8.51
CA ILE A 51 15.00 -3.97 -9.22
C ILE A 51 15.46 -4.23 -10.67
N GLY A 52 16.31 -3.37 -11.23
CA GLY A 52 16.78 -3.48 -12.61
C GLY A 52 15.73 -3.06 -13.65
N ILE A 53 14.98 -1.99 -13.37
CA ILE A 53 14.02 -1.39 -14.33
C ILE A 53 14.17 0.13 -14.39
N SER A 54 13.52 0.78 -15.36
CA SER A 54 13.52 2.25 -15.41
C SER A 54 12.74 2.87 -14.24
N GLN A 55 13.16 4.06 -13.81
CA GLN A 55 12.41 4.84 -12.81
C GLN A 55 10.98 5.12 -13.26
N ALA A 56 10.74 5.36 -14.54
CA ALA A 56 9.39 5.52 -15.08
C ALA A 56 8.53 4.26 -14.92
N GLN A 57 9.11 3.06 -15.03
CA GLN A 57 8.40 1.80 -14.74
C GLN A 57 8.09 1.67 -13.24
N VAL A 58 9.04 1.99 -12.36
CA VAL A 58 8.80 2.03 -10.89
C VAL A 58 7.65 2.97 -10.57
N SER A 59 7.67 4.18 -11.14
CA SER A 59 6.63 5.19 -10.93
C SER A 59 5.24 4.70 -11.33
N ARG A 60 5.13 4.03 -12.50
CA ARG A 60 3.85 3.45 -12.96
C ARG A 60 3.34 2.34 -12.04
N LEU A 61 4.21 1.41 -11.65
CA LEU A 61 3.85 0.31 -10.75
C LEU A 61 3.44 0.82 -9.37
N GLU A 62 4.19 1.76 -8.81
CA GLU A 62 3.88 2.39 -7.53
C GLU A 62 2.54 3.12 -7.56
N LYS A 63 2.30 3.93 -8.61
CA LYS A 63 1.00 4.62 -8.78
C LYS A 63 -0.14 3.63 -8.95
N GLY A 64 0.07 2.53 -9.67
CA GLY A 64 -0.89 1.43 -9.81
C GLY A 64 -1.24 0.81 -8.47
N ALA A 65 -0.21 0.43 -7.69
CA ALA A 65 -0.36 -0.15 -6.36
C ALA A 65 -1.09 0.77 -5.37
N LEU A 66 -0.67 2.03 -5.29
CA LEU A 66 -1.34 3.05 -4.44
C LEU A 66 -2.78 3.30 -4.90
N GLY A 67 -3.05 3.24 -6.21
CA GLY A 67 -4.38 3.34 -6.77
C GLY A 67 -5.29 2.16 -6.39
N LYS A 68 -4.74 0.94 -6.30
CA LYS A 68 -5.47 -0.25 -5.80
C LYS A 68 -5.79 -0.10 -4.31
N ILE A 69 -4.81 0.31 -3.50
CA ILE A 69 -5.01 0.55 -2.06
C ILE A 69 -6.08 1.61 -1.82
N LYS A 70 -6.00 2.76 -2.49
CA LYS A 70 -6.96 3.86 -2.34
C LYS A 70 -8.40 3.49 -2.74
N LYS A 71 -8.60 2.48 -3.60
CA LYS A 71 -9.95 2.04 -4.00
C LYS A 71 -10.59 1.09 -3.00
N ALA A 72 -9.78 0.46 -2.15
CA ALA A 72 -10.24 -0.48 -1.15
C ALA A 72 -10.61 0.21 0.17
N LEU A 73 -9.98 1.36 0.44
CA LEU A 73 -10.32 2.30 1.52
C LEU A 73 -11.46 3.24 1.06
#